data_AF-A0A7L7KU48-F1
#
_entry.id   AF-A0A7L7KU48-F1
#
_cell.length_a   1.000
_cell.length_b   1.000
_cell.length_c   1.000
_cell.angle_alpha   90.00
_cell.angle_beta   90.00
_cell.angle_gamma   90.00
#
_symmetry.space_group_name_H-M   'P 1'
#
loop_
_entity.id
_entity.type
_entity.pdbx_description
1 polymer ?
#
loop_
_entity_poly.entity_id
_entity_poly.type
_entity_poly.pdbx_seq_one_letter_code
_entity_poly.pdbx_strand_id
1 'polypeptide(L)'
;MLYIDTTENTIHTCAFYFGLEEYLIKDFSHDQDVFLLWTVDPTVMIGRHQVTSVELDQEYVDTNHIQVVRRNSGGGAVYTDPGCFQFSFITKKKNHPDIFKTHVNHIINALHKVQINAEFTGRNDILVNGRKFSGNAEYIYKDKLVVHGTILFDSNMEHLIGALTPDKSKLTKHAISSVESRVINIGTITDLTKDELYQHLVQEIATESMPLRELDLDRIHQYEQKFHTDEWNYGKNPKFSFERTMKFDSGNYTVHIDVKHNHVQQLRITGDFFSLQNVREFEMAFRDVAFTRQAFVDVTKQHRVRLYFHGLKRGEFLELIFGKRTKKQKEKPDYLKVDLKDLNRQTKKIRALLEQHNLHTVCQEASCPNQMECFSHKTATFMILGTRCTRNCAFCDVAQGRPLAVDKEEPNNILRAVKLMKLQHVVITSVTRDDLRGDYGSSHFVDVIKTIQQGAPDTTIEVLVPDFMGDYVSIKRVVDAKPDVINHNVETIERIYPGFRDRANYQRSLTLLKRVKEIDSSILTKSGIMLGIGETKEEVISLMKDLRAVGCDILTIGQYLQPSKNHREVDEYISLETFADYKDIGKQLGFQFVASGPMVRSSYEAHKQFKGESE
;
A
#
# COMPACT_ATOMS: atom_id res chain seq x y z
N MET A 1 26.65 -33.11 24.25
CA MET A 1 26.06 -31.80 23.90
C MET A 1 24.80 -31.69 24.72
N LEU A 2 24.81 -30.79 25.71
CA LEU A 2 23.66 -30.58 26.58
C LEU A 2 22.65 -29.69 25.86
N TYR A 3 21.46 -30.20 25.59
CA TYR A 3 20.35 -29.41 25.06
C TYR A 3 19.57 -28.75 26.20
N ILE A 4 19.32 -27.44 26.10
CA ILE A 4 18.38 -26.76 27.00
C ILE A 4 17.01 -26.79 26.33
N ASP A 5 16.09 -27.52 26.94
CA ASP A 5 14.73 -27.67 26.45
C ASP A 5 13.89 -26.44 26.83
N THR A 6 13.53 -25.67 25.80
CA THR A 6 12.69 -24.47 25.90
C THR A 6 11.29 -24.68 25.35
N THR A 7 10.86 -25.92 25.10
CA THR A 7 9.55 -26.22 24.49
C THR A 7 8.36 -25.88 25.40
N GLU A 8 8.54 -25.94 26.72
CA GLU A 8 7.52 -25.53 27.70
C GLU A 8 7.48 -24.00 27.93
N ASN A 9 8.39 -23.24 27.31
CA ASN A 9 8.45 -21.79 27.48
C ASN A 9 7.35 -21.08 26.69
N THR A 10 6.63 -20.16 27.34
CA THR A 10 5.60 -19.33 26.69
C THR A 10 6.16 -18.03 26.10
N ILE A 11 7.45 -17.73 26.32
CA ILE A 11 8.11 -16.50 25.85
C ILE A 11 8.87 -16.78 24.54
N HIS A 12 8.39 -16.21 23.44
CA HIS A 12 8.94 -16.41 22.10
C HIS A 12 9.58 -15.14 21.53
N THR A 13 10.43 -14.45 22.31
CA THR A 13 11.10 -13.21 21.88
C THR A 13 12.61 -13.39 21.73
N CYS A 14 13.22 -12.70 20.76
CA CYS A 14 14.69 -12.71 20.61
C CYS A 14 15.41 -12.18 21.84
N ALA A 15 14.82 -11.20 22.53
CA ALA A 15 15.39 -10.60 23.73
C ALA A 15 15.61 -11.66 24.83
N PHE A 16 14.62 -12.51 25.07
CA PHE A 16 14.72 -13.60 26.03
C PHE A 16 15.83 -14.59 25.66
N TYR A 17 15.83 -15.10 24.43
CA TYR A 17 16.85 -16.09 24.01
C TYR A 17 18.26 -15.52 23.96
N PHE A 18 18.45 -14.23 23.62
CA PHE A 18 19.76 -13.59 23.75
C PHE A 18 20.17 -13.34 25.20
N GLY A 19 19.21 -13.09 26.10
CA GLY A 19 19.43 -13.10 27.54
C GLY A 19 19.87 -14.47 28.05
N LEU A 20 19.24 -15.54 27.56
CA LEU A 20 19.60 -16.93 27.85
C LEU A 20 21.01 -17.27 27.33
N GLU A 21 21.35 -16.87 26.10
CA GLU A 21 22.72 -17.00 25.58
C GLU A 21 23.73 -16.28 26.48
N GLU A 22 23.43 -15.04 26.93
CA GLU A 22 24.30 -14.30 27.83
C GLU A 22 24.47 -14.98 29.19
N TYR A 23 23.39 -15.51 29.76
CA TYR A 23 23.45 -16.29 31.00
C TYR A 23 24.31 -17.55 30.83
N LEU A 24 24.07 -18.33 29.77
CA LEU A 24 24.77 -19.59 29.51
C LEU A 24 26.27 -19.37 29.29
N ILE A 25 26.66 -18.30 28.59
CA ILE A 25 28.07 -18.02 28.38
C ILE A 25 28.73 -17.41 29.63
N LYS A 26 28.05 -16.56 30.41
CA LYS A 26 28.67 -15.83 31.53
C LYS A 26 28.65 -16.58 32.85
N ASP A 27 27.50 -17.15 33.20
CA ASP A 27 27.18 -17.56 34.56
C ASP A 27 26.94 -19.07 34.68
N PHE A 28 26.51 -19.72 33.60
CA PHE A 28 26.33 -21.18 33.59
C PHE A 28 27.67 -21.92 33.49
N SER A 29 27.86 -22.85 34.42
CA SER A 29 29.05 -23.70 34.49
C SER A 29 28.68 -25.14 34.14
N HIS A 30 29.20 -25.62 33.02
CA HIS A 30 29.06 -27.01 32.58
C HIS A 30 30.33 -27.51 31.90
N ASP A 31 30.53 -28.83 31.89
CA ASP A 31 31.71 -29.48 31.30
C ASP A 31 31.54 -29.79 29.81
N GLN A 32 30.30 -29.89 29.33
CA GLN A 32 29.99 -30.13 27.93
C GLN A 32 29.58 -28.84 27.20
N ASP A 33 29.65 -28.87 25.87
CA ASP A 33 29.07 -27.84 25.01
C ASP A 33 27.54 -27.85 25.15
N VAL A 34 26.94 -26.65 25.10
CA VAL A 34 25.49 -26.44 25.24
C VAL A 34 24.89 -26.15 23.87
N PHE A 35 23.70 -26.70 23.61
CA PHE A 35 22.92 -26.52 22.39
C PHE A 35 21.53 -25.95 22.72
N LEU A 36 21.12 -24.93 21.97
CA LEU A 36 19.78 -24.37 21.97
C LEU A 36 19.17 -24.54 20.58
N LEU A 37 17.88 -24.85 20.53
CA LEU A 37 17.06 -24.79 19.32
C LEU A 37 15.73 -24.12 19.67
N TRP A 38 15.39 -23.04 18.97
CA TRP A 38 14.27 -22.18 19.37
C TRP A 38 13.64 -21.47 18.17
N THR A 39 12.45 -20.89 18.41
CA THR A 39 11.70 -20.08 17.44
C THR A 39 11.14 -18.85 18.14
N VAL A 40 10.90 -17.78 17.38
CA VAL A 40 10.37 -16.51 17.91
C VAL A 40 9.29 -15.92 17.03
N ASP A 41 8.56 -14.97 17.61
CA ASP A 41 7.68 -14.06 16.87
C ASP A 41 8.46 -13.24 15.82
N PRO A 42 7.78 -12.70 14.80
CA PRO A 42 8.39 -11.91 13.74
C PRO A 42 9.36 -10.84 14.27
N THR A 43 10.64 -11.01 13.94
CA THR A 43 11.73 -10.16 14.46
C THR A 43 12.82 -9.95 13.41
N VAL A 44 13.35 -8.74 13.31
CA VAL A 44 14.62 -8.45 12.63
C VAL A 44 15.77 -8.47 13.63
N MET A 45 16.69 -9.42 13.45
CA MET A 45 17.93 -9.52 14.20
C MET A 45 19.02 -8.67 13.55
N ILE A 46 19.40 -7.57 14.21
CA ILE A 46 20.44 -6.66 13.72
C ILE A 46 21.82 -7.10 14.24
N GLY A 47 22.82 -7.15 13.35
CA GLY A 47 24.19 -7.45 13.73
C GLY A 47 24.78 -6.41 14.68
N ARG A 48 25.68 -6.83 15.57
CA ARG A 48 26.25 -6.00 16.65
C ARG A 48 26.73 -4.62 16.22
N HIS A 49 27.29 -4.51 15.02
CA HIS A 49 27.95 -3.31 14.49
C HIS A 49 27.18 -2.60 13.36
N GLN A 50 26.01 -3.11 12.98
CA GLN A 50 25.24 -2.51 11.89
C GLN A 50 24.48 -1.26 12.34
N VAL A 51 24.31 -0.31 11.41
CA VAL A 51 23.48 0.87 11.65
C VAL A 51 22.02 0.48 11.42
N THR A 52 21.25 0.38 12.49
CA THR A 52 19.86 -0.13 12.46
C THR A 52 19.05 0.52 11.36
N SER A 53 18.97 1.85 11.33
CA SER A 53 18.20 2.62 10.34
C SER A 53 18.61 2.43 8.86
N VAL A 54 19.77 1.82 8.59
CA VAL A 54 20.22 1.50 7.22
C VAL A 54 19.79 0.09 6.82
N GLU A 55 19.70 -0.83 7.77
CA GLU A 55 19.48 -2.26 7.53
C GLU A 55 18.01 -2.68 7.47
N LEU A 56 17.11 -1.82 7.95
CA LEU A 56 15.68 -2.07 7.96
C LEU A 56 14.87 -1.00 7.24
N ASP A 57 13.79 -1.47 6.64
CA ASP A 57 12.66 -0.62 6.30
C ASP A 57 11.82 -0.42 7.58
N GLN A 58 12.12 0.68 8.30
CA GLN A 58 11.44 1.01 9.56
C GLN A 58 9.91 1.09 9.39
N GLU A 59 9.43 1.58 8.26
CA GLU A 59 7.99 1.69 8.00
C GLU A 59 7.35 0.30 7.84
N TYR A 60 8.02 -0.63 7.14
CA TYR A 60 7.55 -2.00 6.99
C TYR A 60 7.52 -2.73 8.34
N VAL A 61 8.60 -2.59 9.11
CA VAL A 61 8.75 -3.20 10.44
C VAL A 61 7.65 -2.70 11.39
N ASP A 62 7.42 -1.38 11.46
CA ASP A 62 6.39 -0.78 12.32
C ASP A 62 4.98 -1.22 11.91
N THR A 63 4.68 -1.22 10.61
CA THR A 63 3.35 -1.57 10.07
C THR A 63 2.99 -3.02 10.32
N ASN A 64 3.96 -3.92 10.22
CA ASN A 64 3.74 -5.36 10.40
C ASN A 64 4.02 -5.82 11.84
N HIS A 65 4.21 -4.88 12.78
CA HIS A 65 4.50 -5.18 14.18
C HIS A 65 5.69 -6.14 14.37
N ILE A 66 6.70 -6.02 13.51
CA ILE A 66 7.91 -6.84 13.56
C ILE A 66 8.86 -6.23 14.59
N GLN A 67 9.39 -7.05 15.51
CA GLN A 67 10.33 -6.56 16.51
C GLN A 67 11.70 -6.27 15.90
N VAL A 68 12.50 -5.41 16.53
CA VAL A 68 13.89 -5.16 16.13
C VAL A 68 14.79 -5.39 17.34
N VAL A 69 15.67 -6.39 17.25
CA VAL A 69 16.57 -6.75 18.34
C VAL A 69 18.00 -6.85 17.82
N ARG A 70 18.93 -6.15 18.46
CA ARG A 70 20.35 -6.25 18.14
C ARG A 70 20.99 -7.41 18.90
N ARG A 71 21.69 -8.29 18.18
CA ARG A 71 22.42 -9.41 18.80
C ARG A 71 23.84 -9.02 19.22
N ASN A 72 24.46 -9.87 20.03
CA ASN A 72 25.85 -9.68 20.49
C ASN A 72 26.90 -9.97 19.40
N SER A 73 26.58 -10.81 18.42
CA SER A 73 27.46 -11.18 17.32
C SER A 73 27.43 -10.21 16.15
N GLY A 74 28.52 -10.19 15.37
CA GLY A 74 28.59 -9.47 14.11
C GLY A 74 27.77 -10.13 12.99
N GLY A 75 28.01 -9.74 11.75
CA GLY A 75 27.28 -10.23 10.57
C GLY A 75 26.12 -9.32 10.14
N GLY A 76 25.39 -9.77 9.11
CA GLY A 76 24.29 -9.00 8.50
C GLY A 76 22.96 -9.06 9.27
N ALA A 77 21.99 -8.27 8.84
CA ALA A 77 20.65 -8.30 9.40
C ALA A 77 19.89 -9.53 8.89
N VAL A 78 19.09 -10.15 9.75
CA VAL A 78 18.34 -11.37 9.43
C VAL A 78 16.93 -11.23 9.93
N TYR A 79 15.94 -11.55 9.10
CA TYR A 79 14.55 -11.67 9.51
C TYR A 79 14.27 -13.09 10.01
N THR A 80 13.46 -13.20 11.05
CA THR A 80 13.00 -14.45 11.63
C THR A 80 11.54 -14.36 12.03
N ASP A 81 10.88 -15.52 12.11
CA ASP A 81 9.49 -15.73 12.53
C ASP A 81 9.29 -17.18 13.00
N PRO A 82 8.07 -17.61 13.37
CA PRO A 82 7.85 -18.98 13.83
C PRO A 82 8.15 -20.07 12.78
N GLY A 83 8.35 -19.71 11.51
CA GLY A 83 8.78 -20.60 10.42
C GLY A 83 10.31 -20.71 10.29
N CYS A 84 11.08 -19.98 11.08
CA CYS A 84 12.53 -20.01 11.12
C CYS A 84 13.00 -20.64 12.43
N PHE A 85 13.84 -21.68 12.38
CA PHE A 85 14.54 -22.12 13.58
C PHE A 85 15.77 -21.25 13.83
N GLN A 86 16.09 -21.04 15.09
CA GLN A 86 17.35 -20.48 15.54
C GLN A 86 18.06 -21.55 16.35
N PHE A 87 19.38 -21.61 16.21
CA PHE A 87 20.19 -22.48 17.04
C PHE A 87 21.38 -21.75 17.61
N SER A 88 21.83 -22.18 18.78
CA SER A 88 23.01 -21.63 19.44
C SER A 88 23.84 -22.76 20.06
N PHE A 89 25.14 -22.73 19.83
CA PHE A 89 26.12 -23.58 20.47
C PHE A 89 27.00 -22.72 21.37
N ILE A 90 27.07 -23.07 22.65
CA ILE A 90 27.93 -22.41 23.62
C ILE A 90 29.03 -23.38 24.03
N THR A 91 30.28 -23.02 23.76
CA THR A 91 31.45 -23.88 23.98
C THR A 91 32.61 -23.11 24.60
N LYS A 92 33.55 -23.83 25.21
CA LYS A 92 34.86 -23.30 25.59
C LYS A 92 35.74 -23.19 24.34
N LYS A 93 36.45 -22.08 24.19
CA LYS A 93 37.43 -21.83 23.15
C LYS A 93 38.63 -22.78 23.34
N LYS A 94 38.51 -24.02 22.83
CA LYS A 94 39.62 -24.99 22.77
C LYS A 94 40.61 -24.54 21.67
N ASN A 95 41.84 -25.06 21.70
CA ASN A 95 42.82 -24.87 20.60
C ASN A 95 42.41 -25.68 19.36
N HIS A 96 41.20 -25.47 18.83
CA HIS A 96 40.71 -26.12 17.62
C HIS A 96 40.78 -25.11 16.47
N PRO A 97 41.38 -25.47 15.32
CA PRO A 97 41.63 -24.52 14.24
C PRO A 97 40.36 -24.01 13.53
N ASP A 98 39.18 -24.58 13.78
CA ASP A 98 37.91 -24.14 13.16
C ASP A 98 36.66 -24.56 13.99
N ILE A 99 36.51 -23.96 15.18
CA ILE A 99 35.38 -24.25 16.08
C ILE A 99 34.03 -23.88 15.43
N PHE A 100 33.99 -22.76 14.72
CA PHE A 100 32.80 -22.28 14.01
C PHE A 100 32.24 -23.33 13.04
N LYS A 101 33.08 -23.82 12.12
CA LYS A 101 32.67 -24.83 11.14
C LYS A 101 32.31 -26.16 11.81
N THR A 102 33.00 -26.51 12.88
CA THR A 102 32.72 -27.74 13.64
C THR A 102 31.28 -27.75 14.16
N HIS A 103 30.81 -26.64 14.73
CA HIS A 103 29.43 -26.57 15.25
C HIS A 103 28.39 -26.46 14.14
N VAL A 104 28.66 -25.72 13.07
CA VAL A 104 27.77 -25.67 11.91
C VAL A 104 27.62 -27.05 11.25
N ASN A 105 28.68 -27.88 11.28
CA ASN A 105 28.61 -29.25 10.76
C ASN A 105 27.67 -30.17 11.56
N HIS A 106 27.38 -29.90 12.84
CA HIS A 106 26.37 -30.69 13.56
C HIS A 106 24.98 -30.53 12.92
N ILE A 107 24.62 -29.30 12.53
CA ILE A 107 23.37 -29.02 11.81
C ILE A 107 23.37 -29.71 10.45
N ILE A 108 24.46 -29.58 9.68
CA ILE A 108 24.57 -30.18 8.34
C ILE A 108 24.45 -31.71 8.40
N ASN A 109 25.18 -32.35 9.32
CA ASN A 109 25.15 -33.80 9.47
C ASN A 109 23.76 -34.31 9.90
N ALA A 110 23.07 -33.58 10.78
CA ALA A 110 21.71 -33.91 11.17
C ALA A 110 20.74 -33.79 9.96
N LEU A 111 20.86 -32.72 9.16
CA LEU A 111 20.05 -32.53 7.95
C LEU A 111 20.31 -33.61 6.88
N HIS A 112 21.56 -34.06 6.70
CA HIS A 112 21.90 -35.13 5.76
C HIS A 112 21.18 -36.44 6.09
N LYS A 113 20.97 -36.75 7.38
CA LYS A 113 20.28 -37.98 7.81
C LYS A 113 18.80 -38.01 7.41
N VAL A 114 18.19 -36.85 7.19
CA VAL A 114 16.83 -36.69 6.66
C VAL A 114 16.81 -36.26 5.19
N GLN A 115 17.88 -36.60 4.46
CA GLN A 115 18.02 -36.40 3.02
C GLN A 115 18.01 -34.93 2.56
N ILE A 116 18.23 -33.98 3.47
CA ILE A 116 18.42 -32.57 3.15
C ILE A 116 19.92 -32.34 2.94
N ASN A 117 20.38 -32.39 1.68
CA ASN A 117 21.79 -32.27 1.30
C ASN A 117 22.31 -30.82 1.46
N ALA A 118 22.62 -30.44 2.70
CA ALA A 118 23.13 -29.12 3.06
C ALA A 118 24.65 -29.01 2.87
N GLU A 119 25.13 -27.84 2.45
CA GLU A 119 26.55 -27.55 2.25
C GLU A 119 26.93 -26.22 2.89
N PHE A 120 28.03 -26.20 3.66
CA PHE A 120 28.60 -24.97 4.19
C PHE A 120 29.40 -24.25 3.10
N THR A 121 29.08 -22.98 2.84
CA THR A 121 29.75 -22.19 1.78
C THR A 121 30.14 -20.79 2.25
N GLY A 122 31.10 -20.20 1.53
CA GLY A 122 31.57 -18.85 1.81
C GLY A 122 32.22 -18.75 3.20
N ARG A 123 31.78 -17.75 3.98
CA ARG A 123 32.30 -17.49 5.33
C ARG A 123 31.39 -18.02 6.44
N ASN A 124 30.07 -18.08 6.21
CA ASN A 124 29.11 -18.29 7.29
C ASN A 124 27.71 -18.76 6.83
N ASP A 125 27.54 -19.23 5.59
CA ASP A 125 26.23 -19.57 5.03
C ASP A 125 26.09 -21.07 4.78
N ILE A 126 24.88 -21.61 4.96
CA ILE A 126 24.54 -22.99 4.58
C ILE A 126 23.53 -22.95 3.44
N LEU A 127 23.82 -23.74 2.41
CA LEU A 127 23.04 -23.81 1.17
C LEU A 127 22.48 -25.22 0.98
N VAL A 128 21.35 -25.30 0.29
CA VAL A 128 20.81 -26.54 -0.28
C VAL A 128 20.42 -26.24 -1.72
N ASN A 129 20.80 -27.12 -2.65
CA ASN A 129 20.58 -26.91 -4.09
C ASN A 129 21.06 -25.53 -4.59
N GLY A 130 22.20 -25.06 -4.08
CA GLY A 130 22.79 -23.75 -4.42
C GLY A 130 22.06 -22.52 -3.85
N ARG A 131 21.04 -22.69 -3.01
CA ARG A 131 20.26 -21.61 -2.38
C ARG A 131 20.46 -21.60 -0.87
N LYS A 132 20.65 -20.42 -0.29
CA LYS A 132 20.92 -20.22 1.14
C LYS A 132 19.66 -20.48 1.96
N PHE A 133 19.77 -21.22 3.06
CA PHE A 133 18.68 -21.35 4.02
C PHE A 133 19.11 -21.03 5.46
N SER A 134 20.40 -20.81 5.68
CA SER A 134 20.97 -20.52 6.99
C SER A 134 22.06 -19.46 6.88
N GLY A 135 22.02 -18.47 7.78
CA GLY A 135 23.11 -17.54 8.03
C GLY A 135 23.62 -17.69 9.46
N ASN A 136 24.93 -17.75 9.64
CA ASN A 136 25.56 -18.06 10.91
C ASN A 136 26.45 -16.89 11.37
N ALA A 137 26.63 -16.77 12.67
CA ALA A 137 27.49 -15.77 13.28
C ALA A 137 28.06 -16.29 14.60
N GLU A 138 29.10 -15.63 15.08
CA GLU A 138 29.70 -15.97 16.37
C GLU A 138 30.08 -14.73 17.16
N TYR A 139 30.20 -14.89 18.48
CA TYR A 139 30.83 -13.93 19.36
C TYR A 139 31.57 -14.62 20.51
N ILE A 140 32.58 -13.95 21.04
CA ILE A 140 33.46 -14.48 22.07
C ILE A 140 33.22 -13.70 23.37
N TYR A 141 33.18 -14.42 24.49
CA TYR A 141 33.23 -13.84 25.82
C TYR A 141 34.28 -14.59 26.66
N LYS A 142 35.36 -13.89 27.02
CA LYS A 142 36.54 -14.47 27.69
C LYS A 142 37.08 -15.68 26.91
N ASP A 143 37.09 -16.85 27.52
CA ASP A 143 37.53 -18.14 26.98
C ASP A 143 36.37 -18.98 26.43
N LYS A 144 35.17 -18.41 26.29
CA LYS A 144 33.99 -19.08 25.72
C LYS A 144 33.54 -18.40 24.42
N LEU A 145 32.79 -19.15 23.64
CA LEU A 145 32.30 -18.79 22.32
C LEU A 145 30.82 -19.16 22.22
N VAL A 146 30.03 -18.30 21.58
CA VAL A 146 28.71 -18.66 21.05
C VAL A 146 28.80 -18.71 19.53
N VAL A 147 28.37 -19.82 18.93
CA VAL A 147 28.10 -19.97 17.50
C VAL A 147 26.61 -20.13 17.33
N HIS A 148 25.96 -19.21 16.62
CA HIS A 148 24.52 -19.29 16.41
C HIS A 148 24.14 -19.02 14.96
N GLY A 149 22.93 -19.42 14.59
CA GLY A 149 22.45 -19.26 13.23
C GLY A 149 20.95 -19.48 13.11
N THR A 150 20.49 -19.37 11.87
CA THR A 150 19.09 -19.58 11.51
C THR A 150 18.92 -20.76 10.58
N ILE A 151 17.72 -21.34 10.50
CA ILE A 151 17.31 -22.34 9.51
C ILE A 151 15.93 -21.93 9.01
N LEU A 152 15.87 -21.45 7.77
CA LEU A 152 14.63 -21.10 7.11
C LEU A 152 13.88 -22.38 6.74
N PHE A 153 12.82 -22.71 7.50
CA PHE A 153 12.00 -23.88 7.26
C PHE A 153 10.77 -23.53 6.44
N ASP A 154 9.95 -22.61 6.94
CA ASP A 154 8.74 -22.10 6.29
C ASP A 154 8.48 -20.63 6.69
N SER A 155 9.51 -19.80 6.61
CA SER A 155 9.41 -18.38 6.96
C SER A 155 8.64 -17.58 5.92
N ASN A 156 7.98 -16.52 6.37
CA ASN A 156 7.30 -15.58 5.50
C ASN A 156 8.33 -14.80 4.66
N MET A 157 8.46 -15.19 3.40
CA MET A 157 9.39 -14.58 2.45
C MET A 157 9.05 -13.11 2.15
N GLU A 158 7.79 -12.71 2.26
CA GLU A 158 7.39 -11.31 2.09
C GLU A 158 7.93 -10.46 3.23
N HIS A 159 7.76 -10.90 4.47
CA HIS A 159 8.33 -10.21 5.63
C HIS A 159 9.86 -10.22 5.63
N LEU A 160 10.50 -11.31 5.19
CA LEU A 160 11.96 -11.38 5.07
C LEU A 160 12.50 -10.30 4.13
N ILE A 161 11.85 -10.10 2.99
CA ILE A 161 12.26 -9.12 1.97
C ILE A 161 11.83 -7.72 2.37
N GLY A 162 10.67 -7.58 2.99
CA GLY A 162 10.08 -6.30 3.40
C GLY A 162 10.77 -5.67 4.60
N ALA A 163 11.21 -6.46 5.56
CA ALA A 163 11.77 -5.96 6.81
C ALA A 163 13.26 -5.58 6.69
N LEU A 164 14.01 -6.21 5.78
CA LEU A 164 15.43 -5.94 5.54
C LEU A 164 15.62 -4.97 4.37
N THR A 165 16.70 -4.20 4.33
CA THR A 165 16.97 -3.29 3.20
C THR A 165 17.75 -3.94 2.06
N PRO A 166 17.10 -4.29 0.95
CA PRO A 166 17.68 -4.15 -0.37
C PRO A 166 17.10 -2.91 -1.07
N ASP A 167 17.90 -2.34 -1.96
CA ASP A 167 17.60 -1.23 -2.86
C ASP A 167 16.10 -1.06 -3.18
N LYS A 168 15.55 0.12 -2.87
CA LYS A 168 14.13 0.45 -2.65
C LYS A 168 13.21 0.37 -3.88
N SER A 169 13.54 -0.47 -4.86
CA SER A 169 12.80 -0.61 -6.11
C SER A 169 12.07 -1.94 -6.28
N LYS A 170 12.23 -2.93 -5.39
CA LYS A 170 11.59 -4.24 -5.63
C LYS A 170 11.21 -5.00 -4.34
N LEU A 171 9.95 -4.86 -3.92
CA LEU A 171 9.09 -6.00 -3.53
C LEU A 171 8.14 -6.27 -4.70
N THR A 172 8.74 -6.58 -5.84
CA THR A 172 7.98 -7.09 -6.99
C THR A 172 7.93 -8.60 -6.89
N LYS A 173 7.00 -9.27 -7.56
CA LYS A 173 7.10 -10.73 -7.80
C LYS A 173 8.48 -11.11 -8.34
N HIS A 174 9.15 -10.22 -9.06
CA HIS A 174 10.53 -10.41 -9.53
C HIS A 174 11.61 -10.28 -8.43
N ALA A 175 11.40 -9.51 -7.37
CA ALA A 175 12.30 -9.51 -6.21
C ALA A 175 12.04 -10.68 -5.27
N ILE A 176 10.77 -11.02 -5.03
CA ILE A 176 10.42 -12.27 -4.34
C ILE A 176 11.03 -13.43 -5.12
N SER A 177 10.80 -13.53 -6.43
CA SER A 177 11.45 -14.52 -7.30
C SER A 177 13.00 -14.41 -7.32
N SER A 178 13.57 -13.21 -7.19
CA SER A 178 15.03 -13.02 -7.13
C SER A 178 15.63 -13.37 -5.77
N VAL A 179 14.86 -13.34 -4.70
CA VAL A 179 15.29 -13.76 -3.36
C VAL A 179 15.02 -15.25 -3.21
N GLU A 180 13.88 -15.78 -3.68
CA GLU A 180 13.60 -17.22 -3.83
C GLU A 180 14.62 -17.95 -4.73
N SER A 181 15.28 -17.23 -5.64
CA SER A 181 16.39 -17.78 -6.44
C SER A 181 17.73 -17.82 -5.69
N ARG A 182 17.85 -17.13 -4.55
CA ARG A 182 19.07 -17.06 -3.71
C ARG A 182 18.91 -17.69 -2.33
N VAL A 183 17.68 -17.70 -1.81
CA VAL A 183 17.29 -18.12 -0.46
C VAL A 183 16.13 -19.12 -0.59
N ILE A 184 16.06 -20.12 0.30
CA ILE A 184 15.06 -21.18 0.24
C ILE A 184 14.54 -21.55 1.64
N ASN A 185 13.23 -21.79 1.73
CA ASN A 185 12.57 -22.47 2.83
C ASN A 185 12.73 -23.99 2.66
N ILE A 186 13.46 -24.67 3.55
CA ILE A 186 13.75 -26.10 3.39
C ILE A 186 12.52 -26.99 3.56
N GLY A 187 11.43 -26.49 4.16
CA GLY A 187 10.13 -27.17 4.18
C GLY A 187 9.55 -27.42 2.78
N THR A 188 10.02 -26.68 1.76
CA THR A 188 9.58 -26.89 0.36
C THR A 188 10.27 -28.08 -0.33
N ILE A 189 11.27 -28.69 0.30
CA ILE A 189 12.09 -29.78 -0.27
C ILE A 189 12.13 -31.03 0.61
N THR A 190 11.32 -31.09 1.67
CA THR A 190 11.21 -32.23 2.58
C THR A 190 9.75 -32.50 2.89
N ASP A 191 9.41 -33.77 3.13
CA ASP A 191 8.08 -34.17 3.58
C ASP A 191 7.92 -34.07 5.11
N LEU A 192 9.00 -33.77 5.84
CA LEU A 192 8.96 -33.58 7.28
C LEU A 192 8.19 -32.31 7.62
N THR A 193 7.36 -32.39 8.66
CA THR A 193 6.78 -31.23 9.31
C THR A 193 7.83 -30.47 10.12
N LYS A 194 7.51 -29.22 10.47
CA LYS A 194 8.37 -28.36 11.29
C LYS A 194 8.74 -29.04 12.62
N ASP A 195 7.76 -29.65 13.28
CA ASP A 195 7.94 -30.29 14.58
C ASP A 195 8.77 -31.58 14.45
N GLU A 196 8.55 -32.38 13.41
CA GLU A 196 9.37 -33.56 13.14
C GLU A 196 10.84 -33.19 12.89
N LEU A 197 11.09 -32.13 12.11
CA LEU A 197 12.46 -31.68 11.88
C LEU A 197 13.09 -31.11 13.16
N TYR A 198 12.33 -30.36 13.98
CA TYR A 198 12.80 -29.87 15.27
C TYR A 198 13.24 -31.03 16.17
N GLN A 199 12.38 -32.04 16.32
CA GLN A 199 12.67 -33.23 17.14
C GLN A 199 13.88 -34.00 16.59
N HIS A 200 13.97 -34.16 15.27
CA HIS A 200 15.12 -34.80 14.62
C HIS A 200 16.43 -34.07 14.91
N LEU A 201 16.46 -32.73 14.77
CA LEU A 201 17.65 -31.93 15.05
C LEU A 201 18.09 -32.06 16.51
N VAL A 202 17.13 -32.05 17.46
CA VAL A 202 17.43 -32.26 18.88
C VAL A 202 17.98 -33.66 19.12
N GLN A 203 17.32 -34.71 18.62
CA GLN A 203 17.73 -36.10 18.84
C GLN A 203 19.11 -36.42 18.24
N GLU A 204 19.46 -35.82 17.11
CA GLU A 204 20.74 -36.07 16.43
C GLU A 204 21.92 -35.31 17.04
N ILE A 205 21.67 -34.16 17.65
CA ILE A 205 22.72 -33.27 18.15
C ILE A 205 22.89 -33.41 19.66
N ALA A 206 21.78 -33.50 20.40
CA ALA A 206 21.79 -33.58 21.85
C ALA A 206 22.17 -34.98 22.32
N THR A 207 22.96 -35.05 23.39
CA THR A 207 23.23 -36.31 24.11
C THR A 207 22.51 -36.36 25.45
N GLU A 208 22.19 -35.18 25.99
CA GLU A 208 21.53 -34.96 27.27
C GLU A 208 20.57 -33.77 27.11
N SER A 209 19.51 -33.74 27.91
CA SER A 209 18.51 -32.65 27.90
C SER A 209 18.30 -32.13 29.32
N MET A 210 18.15 -30.81 29.47
CA MET A 210 17.84 -30.12 30.71
C MET A 210 16.69 -29.13 30.46
N PRO A 211 15.60 -29.17 31.24
CA PRO A 211 14.50 -28.23 31.06
C PRO A 211 14.89 -26.82 31.52
N LEU A 212 14.42 -25.80 30.78
CA LEU A 212 14.70 -24.38 31.04
C LEU A 212 14.46 -23.96 32.50
N ARG A 213 13.46 -24.54 33.17
CA ARG A 213 13.10 -24.24 34.57
C ARG A 213 14.19 -24.59 35.60
N GLU A 214 15.18 -25.39 35.21
CA GLU A 214 16.34 -25.70 36.07
C GLU A 214 17.42 -24.61 36.03
N LEU A 215 17.28 -23.62 35.14
CA LEU A 215 18.18 -22.47 35.05
C LEU A 215 17.69 -21.30 35.91
N ASP A 216 18.59 -20.37 36.21
CA ASP A 216 18.28 -19.14 36.93
C ASP A 216 17.54 -18.14 36.02
N LEU A 217 16.21 -18.25 35.98
CA LEU A 217 15.33 -17.41 35.17
C LEU A 217 15.43 -15.92 35.53
N ASP A 218 15.60 -15.59 36.81
CA ASP A 218 15.75 -14.19 37.25
C ASP A 218 17.02 -13.59 36.65
N ARG A 219 18.10 -14.36 36.63
CA ARG A 219 19.35 -13.94 36.02
C ARG A 219 19.26 -13.82 34.50
N ILE A 220 18.53 -14.71 33.85
CA ILE A 220 18.24 -14.62 32.41
C ILE A 220 17.48 -13.33 32.10
N HIS A 221 16.43 -13.02 32.86
CA HIS A 221 15.65 -11.79 32.69
C HIS A 221 16.46 -10.51 32.97
N GLN A 222 17.45 -10.56 33.86
CA GLN A 222 18.40 -9.45 34.05
C GLN A 222 19.23 -9.18 32.80
N TYR A 223 19.74 -10.23 32.14
CA TYR A 223 20.48 -10.07 30.88
C TYR A 223 19.59 -9.66 29.72
N GLU A 224 18.35 -10.16 29.69
CA GLU A 224 17.34 -9.82 28.70
C GLU A 224 17.06 -8.31 28.63
N GLN A 225 17.05 -7.59 29.77
CA GLN A 225 16.68 -6.16 29.83
C GLN A 225 17.40 -5.29 28.80
N LYS A 226 18.68 -5.56 28.58
CA LYS A 226 19.50 -4.84 27.60
C LYS A 226 18.91 -4.89 26.19
N PHE A 227 18.35 -6.04 25.80
CA PHE A 227 17.79 -6.27 24.47
C PHE A 227 16.41 -5.65 24.26
N HIS A 228 15.78 -5.11 25.31
CA HIS A 228 14.56 -4.31 25.22
C HIS A 228 14.83 -2.81 25.06
N THR A 229 16.09 -2.37 25.15
CA THR A 229 16.42 -0.94 25.12
C THR A 229 16.70 -0.43 23.71
N ASP A 230 16.15 0.75 23.38
CA ASP A 230 16.49 1.47 22.15
C ASP A 230 17.98 1.85 22.11
N GLU A 231 18.58 2.16 23.27
CA GLU A 231 20.01 2.44 23.38
C GLU A 231 20.84 1.28 22.82
N TRP A 232 20.41 0.05 23.02
CA TRP A 232 21.07 -1.13 22.48
C TRP A 232 20.66 -1.43 21.03
N ASN A 233 19.36 -1.52 20.77
CA ASN A 233 18.84 -1.98 19.48
C ASN A 233 19.09 -0.98 18.35
N TYR A 234 18.95 0.31 18.64
CA TYR A 234 19.19 1.39 17.69
C TYR A 234 20.56 2.03 17.88
N GLY A 235 21.16 1.89 19.07
CA GLY A 235 22.52 2.38 19.35
C GLY A 235 22.58 3.88 19.56
N LYS A 236 23.47 4.34 20.45
CA LYS A 236 23.99 5.72 20.48
C LYS A 236 24.50 6.09 19.09
N ASN A 237 23.74 6.85 18.29
CA ASN A 237 24.18 7.39 16.99
C ASN A 237 25.62 7.94 17.11
N PRO A 238 26.66 7.24 16.61
CA PRO A 238 27.99 7.81 16.59
C PRO A 238 27.95 9.05 15.72
N LYS A 239 28.84 10.01 15.98
CA LYS A 239 28.97 11.19 15.13
C LYS A 239 29.01 10.74 13.67
N PHE A 240 27.99 11.08 12.89
CA PHE A 240 28.00 10.80 11.46
C PHE A 240 27.91 12.12 10.72
N SER A 241 28.72 12.22 9.68
CA SER A 241 28.79 13.36 8.80
C SER A 241 28.42 12.88 7.41
N PHE A 242 27.53 13.59 6.72
CA PHE A 242 27.26 13.30 5.32
C PHE A 242 27.23 14.58 4.48
N GLU A 243 27.55 14.39 3.21
CA GLU A 243 27.50 15.41 2.19
C GLU A 243 26.52 14.96 1.10
N ARG A 244 25.65 15.87 0.65
CA ARG A 244 24.77 15.60 -0.49
C ARG A 244 24.66 16.81 -1.40
N THR A 245 24.88 16.56 -2.69
CA THR A 245 24.73 17.56 -3.75
C THR A 245 23.50 17.27 -4.60
N MET A 246 22.67 18.27 -4.83
CA MET A 246 21.50 18.20 -5.70
C MET A 246 21.38 19.44 -6.57
N LYS A 247 20.86 19.25 -7.78
CA LYS A 247 20.55 20.34 -8.72
C LYS A 247 19.05 20.60 -8.72
N PHE A 248 18.68 21.86 -8.51
CA PHE A 248 17.33 22.38 -8.64
C PHE A 248 17.28 23.48 -9.70
N ASP A 249 16.10 23.94 -10.08
CA ASP A 249 15.92 25.06 -11.02
C ASP A 249 16.59 26.35 -10.49
N SER A 250 16.72 26.47 -9.17
CA SER A 250 17.37 27.59 -8.47
C SER A 250 18.88 27.46 -8.29
N GLY A 251 19.51 26.41 -8.85
CA GLY A 251 20.95 26.17 -8.77
C GLY A 251 21.32 24.80 -8.17
N ASN A 252 22.61 24.55 -8.06
CA ASN A 252 23.23 23.43 -7.38
C ASN A 252 23.40 23.76 -5.88
N TYR A 253 23.03 22.81 -5.04
CA TYR A 253 23.12 22.90 -3.59
C TYR A 253 23.86 21.67 -3.06
N THR A 254 24.88 21.91 -2.27
CA THR A 254 25.63 20.91 -1.51
C THR A 254 25.39 21.16 -0.03
N VAL A 255 24.85 20.16 0.67
CA VAL A 255 24.72 20.20 2.12
C VAL A 255 25.77 19.31 2.76
N HIS A 256 26.46 19.84 3.78
CA HIS A 256 27.27 19.05 4.70
C HIS A 256 26.63 19.14 6.08
N ILE A 257 26.41 18.00 6.72
CA ILE A 257 25.80 17.96 8.04
C ILE A 257 26.53 17.00 8.96
N ASP A 258 26.81 17.47 10.17
CA ASP A 258 27.36 16.69 11.28
C ASP A 258 26.23 16.44 12.28
N VAL A 259 25.96 15.18 12.61
CA VAL A 259 24.93 14.79 13.60
C VAL A 259 25.60 14.00 14.72
N LYS A 260 25.28 14.32 15.97
CA LYS A 260 25.75 13.61 17.17
C LYS A 260 24.58 13.43 18.12
N HIS A 261 24.38 12.21 18.64
CA HIS A 261 23.24 11.88 19.51
C HIS A 261 21.88 12.31 18.92
N ASN A 262 21.69 12.09 17.61
CA ASN A 262 20.49 12.48 16.87
C ASN A 262 20.20 14.00 16.82
N HIS A 263 21.17 14.85 17.14
CA HIS A 263 21.06 16.30 17.07
C HIS A 263 22.11 16.89 16.13
N VAL A 264 21.70 17.85 15.33
CA VAL A 264 22.56 18.52 14.34
C VAL A 264 23.61 19.36 15.07
N GLN A 265 24.87 19.00 14.90
CA GLN A 265 26.01 19.76 15.44
C GLN A 265 26.39 20.91 14.52
N GLN A 266 26.33 20.65 13.21
CA GLN A 266 26.66 21.61 12.17
C GLN A 266 25.87 21.29 10.92
N LEU A 267 25.32 22.33 10.29
CA LEU A 267 24.73 22.30 8.95
C LEU A 267 25.48 23.34 8.13
N ARG A 268 25.95 22.98 6.93
CA ARG A 268 26.57 23.90 5.99
C ARG A 268 25.98 23.70 4.61
N ILE A 269 25.59 24.78 3.95
CA ILE A 269 24.97 24.78 2.63
C ILE A 269 25.88 25.60 1.70
N THR A 270 26.41 24.96 0.67
CA THR A 270 27.26 25.58 -0.35
C THR A 270 26.67 25.31 -1.73
N GLY A 271 27.05 26.09 -2.75
CA GLY A 271 26.44 25.97 -4.08
C GLY A 271 26.58 27.23 -4.91
N ASP A 272 25.95 27.24 -6.09
CA ASP A 272 25.89 28.36 -7.03
C ASP A 272 24.52 29.08 -7.02
N PHE A 273 23.78 28.94 -5.92
CA PHE A 273 22.48 29.55 -5.71
C PHE A 273 22.57 31.05 -5.36
N PHE A 274 21.47 31.78 -5.62
CA PHE A 274 21.34 33.16 -5.18
C PHE A 274 20.79 33.25 -3.75
N SER A 275 21.61 33.76 -2.83
CA SER A 275 21.18 34.03 -1.46
C SER A 275 20.48 35.38 -1.34
N LEU A 276 19.31 35.42 -0.70
CA LEU A 276 18.55 36.66 -0.43
C LEU A 276 18.81 37.23 0.97
N GLN A 277 19.32 36.41 1.88
CA GLN A 277 19.69 36.77 3.25
C GLN A 277 20.96 36.01 3.67
N ASN A 278 21.42 36.26 4.89
CA ASN A 278 22.58 35.58 5.45
C ASN A 278 22.31 34.08 5.64
N VAL A 279 22.94 33.25 4.81
CA VAL A 279 22.79 31.79 4.84
C VAL A 279 23.24 31.20 6.19
N ARG A 280 24.22 31.81 6.86
CA ARG A 280 24.70 31.32 8.16
C ARG A 280 23.63 31.40 9.24
N GLU A 281 22.75 32.40 9.21
CA GLU A 281 21.64 32.49 10.17
C GLU A 281 20.67 31.32 9.98
N PHE A 282 20.38 30.98 8.73
CA PHE A 282 19.55 29.82 8.41
C PHE A 282 20.23 28.50 8.83
N GLU A 283 21.53 28.32 8.57
CA GLU A 283 22.31 27.16 9.02
C GLU A 283 22.30 27.01 10.55
N MET A 284 22.51 28.13 11.27
CA MET A 284 22.55 28.16 12.73
C MET A 284 21.21 27.81 13.36
N ALA A 285 20.08 28.09 12.70
CA ALA A 285 18.75 27.73 13.19
C ALA A 285 18.53 26.21 13.33
N PHE A 286 19.39 25.39 12.71
CA PHE A 286 19.36 23.94 12.85
C PHE A 286 20.35 23.40 13.87
N ARG A 287 21.19 24.24 14.51
CA ARG A 287 22.10 23.75 15.55
C ARG A 287 21.28 23.22 16.74
N ASP A 288 21.66 22.03 17.20
CA ASP A 288 21.01 21.28 18.27
C ASP A 288 19.52 20.95 17.99
N VAL A 289 19.12 20.92 16.72
CA VAL A 289 17.80 20.45 16.32
C VAL A 289 17.86 18.94 16.13
N ALA A 290 16.83 18.23 16.60
CA ALA A 290 16.69 16.80 16.37
C ALA A 290 16.74 16.50 14.86
N PHE A 291 17.53 15.52 14.44
CA PHE A 291 17.70 15.13 13.04
C PHE A 291 16.51 14.29 12.54
N THR A 292 15.33 14.91 12.55
CA THR A 292 14.08 14.34 12.06
C THR A 292 13.44 15.29 11.05
N ARG A 293 12.68 14.74 10.11
CA ARG A 293 12.01 15.54 9.08
C ARG A 293 11.02 16.54 9.69
N GLN A 294 10.32 16.15 10.76
CA GLN A 294 9.34 17.00 11.44
C GLN A 294 10.01 18.18 12.14
N ALA A 295 11.11 17.95 12.87
CA ALA A 295 11.86 19.03 13.52
C ALA A 295 12.41 20.04 12.49
N PHE A 296 12.92 19.56 11.34
CA PHE A 296 13.33 20.44 10.24
C PHE A 296 12.16 21.21 9.62
N VAL A 297 10.97 20.60 9.50
CA VAL A 297 9.74 21.29 9.09
C VAL A 297 9.40 22.40 10.07
N ASP A 298 9.53 22.16 11.37
CA ASP A 298 9.17 23.13 12.40
C ASP A 298 10.13 24.33 12.41
N VAL A 299 11.44 24.10 12.28
CA VAL A 299 12.43 25.18 12.08
C VAL A 299 12.11 25.99 10.84
N THR A 300 11.80 25.33 9.71
CA THR A 300 11.51 26.02 8.44
C THR A 300 10.16 26.75 8.38
N LYS A 301 9.26 26.53 9.36
CA LYS A 301 8.06 27.37 9.54
C LYS A 301 8.44 28.77 10.02
N GLN A 302 9.42 28.86 10.93
CA GLN A 302 9.92 30.11 11.50
C GLN A 302 10.99 30.74 10.59
N HIS A 303 11.89 29.92 10.05
CA HIS A 303 12.98 30.31 9.15
C HIS A 303 12.64 29.87 7.73
N ARG A 304 11.82 30.65 7.02
CA ARG A 304 11.28 30.26 5.71
C ARG A 304 12.40 30.15 4.67
N VAL A 305 12.63 28.95 4.13
CA VAL A 305 13.67 28.64 3.11
C VAL A 305 13.74 29.68 1.99
N ARG A 306 12.59 30.07 1.42
CA ARG A 306 12.50 31.06 0.32
C ARG A 306 13.02 32.46 0.64
N LEU A 307 13.19 32.80 1.92
CA LEU A 307 13.74 34.09 2.35
C LEU A 307 15.28 34.08 2.32
N TYR A 308 15.90 32.91 2.34
CA TYR A 308 17.35 32.74 2.33
C TYR A 308 17.87 32.33 0.96
N PHE A 309 17.13 31.48 0.24
CA PHE A 309 17.51 30.95 -1.07
C PHE A 309 16.47 31.30 -2.11
N HIS A 310 16.87 32.05 -3.14
CA HIS A 310 15.97 32.46 -4.22
C HIS A 310 15.50 31.23 -5.00
N GLY A 311 14.18 31.00 -5.06
CA GLY A 311 13.58 29.91 -5.84
C GLY A 311 13.59 28.52 -5.21
N LEU A 312 14.32 28.28 -4.10
CA LEU A 312 14.30 27.00 -3.41
C LEU A 312 13.06 26.86 -2.52
N LYS A 313 12.27 25.81 -2.73
CA LYS A 313 11.08 25.48 -1.92
C LYS A 313 11.48 24.70 -0.67
N ARG A 314 10.66 24.80 0.39
CA ARG A 314 10.83 23.99 1.61
C ARG A 314 10.91 22.50 1.31
N GLY A 315 10.11 22.01 0.35
CA GLY A 315 10.11 20.61 -0.06
C GLY A 315 11.46 20.16 -0.63
N GLU A 316 12.05 20.99 -1.49
CA GLU A 316 13.36 20.76 -2.12
C GLU A 316 14.51 20.84 -1.11
N PHE A 317 14.44 21.77 -0.14
CA PHE A 317 15.37 21.78 1.00
C PHE A 317 15.27 20.51 1.85
N LEU A 318 14.06 20.06 2.18
CA LEU A 318 13.87 18.80 2.92
C LEU A 318 14.33 17.58 2.10
N GLU A 319 14.22 17.64 0.77
CA GLU A 319 14.76 16.64 -0.14
C GLU A 319 16.29 16.62 -0.13
N LEU A 320 16.92 17.79 -0.10
CA LEU A 320 18.36 17.92 0.05
C LEU A 320 18.86 17.25 1.35
N ILE A 321 18.14 17.43 2.46
CA ILE A 321 18.51 16.83 3.77
C ILE A 321 18.18 15.33 3.85
N PHE A 322 16.94 14.94 3.51
CA PHE A 322 16.42 13.58 3.79
C PHE A 322 16.28 12.69 2.54
N GLY A 323 16.61 13.19 1.36
CA GLY A 323 16.43 12.51 0.08
C GLY A 323 15.02 12.72 -0.49
N LYS A 324 14.84 12.30 -1.76
CA LYS A 324 13.52 12.28 -2.43
C LYS A 324 12.53 11.56 -1.54
N ARG A 325 11.41 12.23 -1.25
CA ARG A 325 10.24 11.58 -0.69
C ARG A 325 9.74 10.64 -1.79
N THR A 326 10.14 9.38 -1.76
CA THR A 326 9.42 8.35 -2.49
C THR A 326 8.05 8.30 -1.83
N LYS A 327 7.07 8.99 -2.41
CA LYS A 327 5.68 8.70 -2.11
C LYS A 327 5.49 7.24 -2.50
N LYS A 328 5.50 6.34 -1.51
CA LYS A 328 5.17 4.94 -1.69
C LYS A 328 3.75 4.96 -2.26
N GLN A 329 3.60 4.49 -3.50
CA GLN A 329 2.29 4.32 -4.10
C GLN A 329 1.57 3.35 -3.16
N LYS A 330 0.53 3.81 -2.44
CA LYS A 330 -0.20 2.95 -1.50
C LYS A 330 -0.53 1.66 -2.24
N GLU A 331 -0.19 0.50 -1.67
CA GLU A 331 -0.51 -0.76 -2.32
C GLU A 331 -2.02 -1.00 -2.26
N LYS A 332 -2.60 -1.38 -3.39
CA LYS A 332 -4.04 -1.67 -3.50
C LYS A 332 -4.35 -2.88 -2.61
N PRO A 333 -5.18 -2.75 -1.56
CA PRO A 333 -5.55 -3.84 -0.67
C PRO A 333 -6.17 -5.03 -1.39
N ASP A 334 -6.16 -6.21 -0.78
CA ASP A 334 -6.63 -7.45 -1.40
C ASP A 334 -8.12 -7.39 -1.80
N TYR A 335 -8.97 -6.76 -1.00
CA TYR A 335 -10.40 -6.57 -1.33
C TYR A 335 -10.65 -5.69 -2.56
N LEU A 336 -9.60 -5.04 -3.07
CA LEU A 336 -9.60 -4.22 -4.27
C LEU A 336 -8.89 -4.91 -5.45
N LYS A 337 -8.27 -6.08 -5.24
CA LYS A 337 -7.66 -6.90 -6.31
C LYS A 337 -8.74 -7.77 -6.96
N VAL A 338 -8.68 -7.90 -8.28
CA VAL A 338 -9.60 -8.73 -9.08
C VAL A 338 -8.78 -9.68 -9.93
N ASP A 339 -9.20 -10.95 -10.04
CA ASP A 339 -8.52 -11.93 -10.89
C ASP A 339 -8.75 -11.61 -12.38
N LEU A 340 -7.65 -11.28 -13.08
CA LEU A 340 -7.66 -10.92 -14.50
C LEU A 340 -7.88 -12.11 -15.45
N LYS A 341 -7.66 -13.36 -14.99
CA LYS A 341 -7.81 -14.55 -15.84
C LYS A 341 -9.29 -14.84 -16.14
N ASP A 342 -10.15 -14.72 -15.14
CA ASP A 342 -11.59 -14.91 -15.29
C ASP A 342 -12.23 -13.79 -16.12
N LEU A 343 -11.77 -12.55 -15.92
CA LEU A 343 -12.24 -11.38 -16.67
C LEU A 343 -12.02 -11.53 -18.19
N ASN A 344 -10.84 -12.02 -18.61
CA ASN A 344 -10.46 -12.14 -20.03
C ASN A 344 -11.22 -13.22 -20.79
N ARG A 345 -11.56 -14.35 -20.15
CA ARG A 345 -12.28 -15.46 -20.81
C ARG A 345 -13.74 -15.07 -21.11
N GLN A 346 -14.33 -14.19 -20.29
CA GLN A 346 -15.76 -13.88 -20.33
C GLN A 346 -16.12 -12.58 -21.06
N THR A 347 -15.23 -11.58 -21.14
CA THR A 347 -15.50 -10.28 -21.82
C THR A 347 -15.43 -10.32 -23.35
N LYS A 348 -14.84 -11.35 -23.97
CA LYS A 348 -14.54 -11.37 -25.41
C LYS A 348 -15.79 -11.23 -26.31
N LYS A 349 -16.91 -11.84 -25.93
CA LYS A 349 -18.17 -11.78 -26.71
C LYS A 349 -18.83 -10.40 -26.66
N ILE A 350 -18.80 -9.75 -25.51
CA ILE A 350 -19.39 -8.42 -25.30
C ILE A 350 -18.55 -7.36 -26.03
N ARG A 351 -17.22 -7.47 -25.96
CA ARG A 351 -16.32 -6.56 -26.70
C ARG A 351 -16.57 -6.62 -28.21
N ALA A 352 -16.65 -7.83 -28.77
CA ALA A 352 -16.96 -8.01 -30.19
C ALA A 352 -18.31 -7.41 -30.58
N LEU A 353 -19.32 -7.51 -29.69
CA LEU A 353 -20.64 -6.94 -29.93
C LEU A 353 -20.63 -5.40 -29.97
N LEU A 354 -19.93 -4.78 -29.03
CA LEU A 354 -19.80 -3.33 -28.93
C LEU A 354 -19.02 -2.77 -30.13
N GLU A 355 -17.93 -3.43 -30.51
CA GLU A 355 -17.14 -3.09 -31.69
C GLU A 355 -17.97 -3.20 -32.98
N GLN A 356 -18.76 -4.27 -33.12
CA GLN A 356 -19.62 -4.48 -34.30
C GLN A 356 -20.65 -3.35 -34.50
N HIS A 357 -21.10 -2.71 -33.42
CA HIS A 357 -22.11 -1.66 -33.46
C HIS A 357 -21.53 -0.25 -33.31
N ASN A 358 -20.21 -0.10 -33.38
CA ASN A 358 -19.52 1.18 -33.19
C ASN A 358 -19.92 1.88 -31.88
N LEU A 359 -20.04 1.10 -30.80
CA LEU A 359 -20.44 1.59 -29.49
C LEU A 359 -19.26 1.65 -28.53
N HIS A 360 -19.27 2.67 -27.68
CA HIS A 360 -18.30 2.84 -26.61
C HIS A 360 -18.98 2.61 -25.26
N THR A 361 -18.27 1.98 -24.33
CA THR A 361 -18.71 1.86 -22.94
C THR A 361 -17.69 2.51 -22.04
N VAL A 362 -18.16 3.27 -21.05
CA VAL A 362 -17.27 3.81 -20.01
C VAL A 362 -16.55 2.67 -19.28
N CYS A 363 -17.14 1.49 -19.27
CA CYS A 363 -16.53 0.31 -18.67
C CYS A 363 -15.25 -0.12 -19.38
N GLN A 364 -15.19 -0.06 -20.71
CA GLN A 364 -13.98 -0.35 -21.49
C GLN A 364 -12.94 0.76 -21.33
N GLU A 365 -13.36 2.02 -21.45
CA GLU A 365 -12.45 3.18 -21.43
C GLU A 365 -11.91 3.47 -20.02
N ALA A 366 -12.64 3.11 -18.95
CA ALA A 366 -12.22 3.31 -17.57
C ALA A 366 -11.71 2.03 -16.88
N SER A 367 -11.42 0.96 -17.65
CA SER A 367 -10.92 -0.33 -17.12
C SER A 367 -11.77 -0.88 -15.95
N CYS A 368 -13.10 -0.80 -16.06
CA CYS A 368 -14.01 -1.09 -14.96
C CYS A 368 -13.99 -2.58 -14.57
N PRO A 369 -13.73 -2.93 -13.30
CA PRO A 369 -13.70 -4.31 -12.84
C PRO A 369 -15.08 -4.99 -12.79
N ASN A 370 -16.17 -4.22 -12.70
CA ASN A 370 -17.53 -4.75 -12.46
C ASN A 370 -18.29 -5.11 -13.75
N GLN A 371 -17.61 -5.13 -14.91
CA GLN A 371 -18.25 -5.33 -16.21
C GLN A 371 -19.18 -6.54 -16.23
N MET A 372 -18.64 -7.71 -15.88
CA MET A 372 -19.38 -8.98 -16.01
C MET A 372 -20.57 -9.08 -15.07
N GLU A 373 -20.42 -8.60 -13.83
CA GLU A 373 -21.50 -8.59 -12.85
C GLU A 373 -22.68 -7.74 -13.36
N CYS A 374 -22.42 -6.51 -13.80
CA CYS A 374 -23.45 -5.65 -14.38
C CYS A 374 -24.15 -6.31 -15.58
N PHE A 375 -23.39 -6.93 -16.49
CA PHE A 375 -23.96 -7.62 -17.65
C PHE A 375 -24.80 -8.85 -17.26
N SER A 376 -24.40 -9.61 -16.24
CA SER A 376 -25.16 -10.75 -15.73
C SER A 376 -26.53 -10.34 -15.19
N HIS A 377 -26.63 -9.12 -14.64
CA HIS A 377 -27.87 -8.48 -14.20
C HIS A 377 -28.60 -7.72 -15.31
N LYS A 378 -28.31 -8.01 -16.59
CA LYS A 378 -28.93 -7.36 -17.76
C LYS A 378 -28.86 -5.83 -17.70
N THR A 379 -27.73 -5.31 -17.19
CA THR A 379 -27.45 -3.88 -17.07
C THR A 379 -26.19 -3.53 -17.87
N ALA A 380 -26.20 -2.41 -18.59
CA ALA A 380 -25.02 -1.91 -19.29
C ALA A 380 -24.94 -0.39 -19.25
N THR A 381 -23.71 0.14 -19.29
CA THR A 381 -23.43 1.58 -19.38
C THR A 381 -22.81 1.92 -20.71
N PHE A 382 -23.49 2.74 -21.51
CA PHE A 382 -23.00 3.25 -22.79
C PHE A 382 -22.43 4.66 -22.62
N MET A 383 -21.31 4.94 -23.30
CA MET A 383 -20.71 6.26 -23.35
C MET A 383 -20.95 6.86 -24.74
N ILE A 384 -21.82 7.87 -24.81
CA ILE A 384 -22.22 8.54 -26.05
C ILE A 384 -21.33 9.74 -26.37
N LEU A 385 -21.49 10.29 -27.58
CA LEU A 385 -20.77 11.47 -28.09
C LEU A 385 -19.28 11.22 -28.37
N GLY A 386 -18.89 9.95 -28.54
CA GLY A 386 -17.54 9.51 -28.88
C GLY A 386 -16.62 9.33 -27.67
N THR A 387 -15.32 9.18 -27.94
CA THR A 387 -14.30 8.80 -26.94
C THR A 387 -13.38 9.94 -26.49
N ARG A 388 -13.55 11.15 -27.05
CA ARG A 388 -12.70 12.30 -26.75
C ARG A 388 -13.44 13.36 -25.94
N CYS A 389 -12.97 13.62 -24.73
CA CYS A 389 -13.53 14.61 -23.83
C CYS A 389 -12.88 15.98 -24.02
N THR A 390 -13.69 17.03 -23.91
CA THR A 390 -13.25 18.43 -23.91
C THR A 390 -12.66 18.91 -22.58
N ARG A 391 -12.69 18.06 -21.53
CA ARG A 391 -12.23 18.35 -20.16
C ARG A 391 -11.19 17.34 -19.66
N ASN A 392 -10.32 17.78 -18.75
CA ASN A 392 -9.25 17.01 -18.10
C ASN A 392 -9.43 16.76 -16.60
N CYS A 393 -10.47 16.02 -16.21
CA CYS A 393 -10.61 15.67 -14.80
C CYS A 393 -9.42 14.81 -14.34
N ALA A 394 -8.81 15.15 -13.21
CA ALA A 394 -7.56 14.55 -12.74
C ALA A 394 -7.68 13.05 -12.40
N PHE A 395 -8.89 12.52 -12.33
CA PHE A 395 -9.18 11.12 -12.03
C PHE A 395 -9.57 10.27 -13.24
N CYS A 396 -9.86 10.88 -14.39
CA CYS A 396 -10.57 10.24 -15.49
C CYS A 396 -9.60 9.81 -16.59
N ASP A 397 -9.66 8.54 -16.99
CA ASP A 397 -8.78 7.95 -18.03
C ASP A 397 -9.31 8.13 -19.46
N VAL A 398 -10.44 8.83 -19.63
CA VAL A 398 -11.03 9.07 -20.95
C VAL A 398 -10.16 10.04 -21.75
N ALA A 399 -9.88 9.67 -23.01
CA ALA A 399 -8.98 10.40 -23.87
C ALA A 399 -9.38 11.88 -24.04
N GLN A 400 -8.38 12.73 -24.03
CA GLN A 400 -8.53 14.16 -24.19
C GLN A 400 -8.39 14.58 -25.64
N GLY A 401 -9.15 15.59 -26.07
CA GLY A 401 -8.84 16.29 -27.31
C GLY A 401 -10.06 16.84 -28.01
N ARG A 402 -9.87 17.22 -29.27
CA ARG A 402 -10.97 17.69 -30.13
C ARG A 402 -11.90 16.51 -30.42
N PRO A 403 -13.19 16.60 -30.04
CA PRO A 403 -14.17 15.56 -30.37
C PRO A 403 -14.42 15.48 -31.87
N LEU A 404 -14.91 14.32 -32.31
CA LEU A 404 -15.42 14.13 -33.67
C LEU A 404 -16.84 14.71 -33.80
N ALA A 405 -17.33 14.73 -35.04
CA ALA A 405 -18.73 15.04 -35.30
C ALA A 405 -19.64 14.05 -34.55
N VAL A 406 -20.80 14.54 -34.09
CA VAL A 406 -21.79 13.69 -33.42
C VAL A 406 -22.31 12.66 -34.44
N ASP A 407 -22.24 11.38 -34.06
CA ASP A 407 -22.80 10.29 -34.86
C ASP A 407 -24.32 10.22 -34.67
N LYS A 408 -25.07 10.50 -35.74
CA LYS A 408 -26.53 10.50 -35.71
C LYS A 408 -27.13 9.09 -35.62
N GLU A 409 -26.36 8.05 -35.94
CA GLU A 409 -26.82 6.66 -35.82
C GLU A 409 -26.53 6.04 -34.45
N GLU A 410 -25.78 6.72 -33.58
CA GLU A 410 -25.45 6.25 -32.23
C GLU A 410 -26.71 5.85 -31.41
N PRO A 411 -27.83 6.61 -31.41
CA PRO A 411 -29.06 6.20 -30.75
C PRO A 411 -29.61 4.85 -31.24
N ASN A 412 -29.63 4.64 -32.56
CA ASN A 412 -30.11 3.39 -33.17
C ASN A 412 -29.18 2.22 -32.86
N ASN A 413 -27.87 2.44 -32.87
CA ASN A 413 -26.88 1.44 -32.49
C ASN A 413 -27.06 0.99 -31.04
N ILE A 414 -27.28 1.93 -30.12
CA ILE A 414 -27.56 1.62 -28.71
C ILE A 414 -28.83 0.79 -28.59
N LEU A 415 -29.92 1.19 -29.26
CA LEU A 415 -31.17 0.42 -29.23
C LEU A 415 -30.98 -1.01 -29.74
N ARG A 416 -30.20 -1.22 -30.80
CA ARG A 416 -29.87 -2.57 -31.31
C ARG A 416 -29.16 -3.39 -30.23
N ALA A 417 -28.17 -2.80 -29.55
CA ALA A 417 -27.46 -3.47 -28.46
C ALA A 417 -28.40 -3.79 -27.28
N VAL A 418 -29.23 -2.84 -26.85
CA VAL A 418 -30.24 -3.02 -25.78
C VAL A 418 -31.14 -4.22 -26.07
N LYS A 419 -31.69 -4.30 -27.29
CA LYS A 419 -32.56 -5.41 -27.71
C LYS A 419 -31.83 -6.74 -27.77
N LEU A 420 -30.65 -6.77 -28.39
CA LEU A 420 -29.87 -7.97 -28.59
C LEU A 420 -29.41 -8.59 -27.26
N MET A 421 -29.02 -7.73 -26.32
CA MET A 421 -28.58 -8.11 -24.97
C MET A 421 -29.74 -8.30 -23.99
N LYS A 422 -30.98 -7.95 -24.39
CA LYS A 422 -32.19 -7.98 -23.55
C LYS A 422 -32.00 -7.24 -22.22
N LEU A 423 -31.44 -6.03 -22.29
CA LEU A 423 -31.16 -5.21 -21.10
C LEU A 423 -32.46 -4.76 -20.44
N GLN A 424 -32.52 -4.86 -19.11
CA GLN A 424 -33.64 -4.39 -18.31
C GLN A 424 -33.41 -2.98 -17.75
N HIS A 425 -32.14 -2.61 -17.61
CA HIS A 425 -31.72 -1.30 -17.17
C HIS A 425 -30.52 -0.83 -17.99
N VAL A 426 -30.54 0.43 -18.41
CA VAL A 426 -29.49 1.02 -19.24
C VAL A 426 -29.05 2.33 -18.61
N VAL A 427 -27.73 2.49 -18.46
CA VAL A 427 -27.13 3.75 -18.05
C VAL A 427 -26.49 4.41 -19.27
N ILE A 428 -26.86 5.66 -19.55
CA ILE A 428 -26.25 6.46 -20.62
C ILE A 428 -25.39 7.54 -19.97
N THR A 429 -24.10 7.55 -20.27
CA THR A 429 -23.16 8.62 -19.88
C THR A 429 -22.51 9.20 -21.13
N SER A 430 -21.77 10.29 -21.01
CA SER A 430 -21.07 10.87 -22.15
C SER A 430 -19.71 11.45 -21.80
N VAL A 431 -18.89 11.62 -22.83
CA VAL A 431 -17.82 12.62 -22.77
C VAL A 431 -18.42 14.02 -22.66
N THR A 432 -17.66 14.98 -22.13
CA THR A 432 -18.09 16.38 -22.14
C THR A 432 -17.86 17.00 -23.51
N ARG A 433 -18.88 17.70 -24.03
CA ARG A 433 -18.90 18.36 -25.35
C ARG A 433 -19.04 19.88 -25.23
N ASP A 434 -18.12 20.53 -24.54
CA ASP A 434 -18.10 22.00 -24.40
C ASP A 434 -17.90 22.72 -25.76
N ASP A 435 -17.51 21.99 -26.81
CA ASP A 435 -17.44 22.47 -28.19
C ASP A 435 -18.82 22.73 -28.82
N LEU A 436 -19.87 22.03 -28.37
CA LEU A 436 -21.25 22.19 -28.85
C LEU A 436 -21.97 23.32 -28.10
N ARG A 437 -21.55 24.57 -28.31
CA ARG A 437 -22.09 25.73 -27.57
C ARG A 437 -23.61 25.83 -27.69
N GLY A 438 -24.29 25.96 -26.55
CA GLY A 438 -25.75 26.07 -26.47
C GLY A 438 -26.50 24.73 -26.49
N ASP A 439 -25.79 23.61 -26.68
CA ASP A 439 -26.36 22.26 -26.58
C ASP A 439 -25.63 21.40 -25.55
N TYR A 440 -24.29 21.45 -25.53
CA TYR A 440 -23.40 20.68 -24.66
C TYR A 440 -23.59 19.16 -24.75
N GLY A 441 -24.19 18.66 -25.83
CA GLY A 441 -24.54 17.26 -26.04
C GLY A 441 -25.94 16.88 -25.55
N SER A 442 -26.69 17.79 -24.92
CA SER A 442 -27.99 17.49 -24.31
C SER A 442 -29.05 17.01 -25.31
N SER A 443 -29.08 17.54 -26.55
CA SER A 443 -30.01 17.05 -27.57
C SER A 443 -29.74 15.59 -27.92
N HIS A 444 -28.48 15.17 -27.93
CA HIS A 444 -28.12 13.79 -28.23
C HIS A 444 -28.52 12.82 -27.11
N PHE A 445 -28.41 13.24 -25.85
CA PHE A 445 -29.01 12.48 -24.73
C PHE A 445 -30.51 12.25 -24.95
N VAL A 446 -31.24 13.29 -25.38
CA VAL A 446 -32.68 13.17 -25.67
C VAL A 446 -32.97 12.20 -26.80
N ASP A 447 -32.18 12.25 -27.88
CA ASP A 447 -32.35 11.35 -29.02
C ASP A 447 -32.15 9.88 -28.59
N VAL A 448 -31.15 9.60 -27.75
CA VAL A 448 -30.92 8.26 -27.19
C VAL A 448 -32.08 7.83 -26.28
N ILE A 449 -32.49 8.68 -25.32
CA ILE A 449 -33.61 8.37 -24.40
C ILE A 449 -34.88 8.01 -25.19
N LYS A 450 -35.27 8.87 -26.13
CA LYS A 450 -36.50 8.67 -26.91
C LYS A 450 -36.42 7.43 -27.79
N THR A 451 -35.27 7.15 -28.38
CA THR A 451 -35.06 5.96 -29.21
C THR A 451 -35.21 4.67 -28.39
N ILE A 452 -34.66 4.64 -27.16
CA ILE A 452 -34.83 3.51 -26.25
C ILE A 452 -36.28 3.38 -25.79
N GLN A 453 -36.92 4.46 -25.34
CA GLN A 453 -38.33 4.43 -24.91
C GLN A 453 -39.27 3.91 -26.00
N GLN A 454 -39.05 4.29 -27.27
CA GLN A 454 -39.87 3.83 -28.39
C GLN A 454 -39.56 2.37 -28.77
N GLY A 455 -38.28 1.97 -28.71
CA GLY A 455 -37.85 0.68 -29.21
C GLY A 455 -37.85 -0.44 -28.17
N ALA A 456 -37.72 -0.13 -26.88
CA ALA A 456 -37.59 -1.04 -25.76
C ALA A 456 -38.28 -0.44 -24.50
N PRO A 457 -39.62 -0.33 -24.50
CA PRO A 457 -40.37 0.41 -23.47
C PRO A 457 -40.28 -0.19 -22.06
N ASP A 458 -39.95 -1.48 -21.94
CA ASP A 458 -39.79 -2.17 -20.65
C ASP A 458 -38.38 -1.95 -20.03
N THR A 459 -37.48 -1.26 -20.74
CA THR A 459 -36.12 -0.98 -20.28
C THR A 459 -36.08 0.35 -19.56
N THR A 460 -35.65 0.34 -18.30
CA THR A 460 -35.43 1.57 -17.51
C THR A 460 -34.14 2.28 -17.94
N ILE A 461 -34.14 3.61 -17.87
CA ILE A 461 -33.08 4.49 -18.39
C ILE A 461 -32.57 5.42 -17.29
N GLU A 462 -31.31 5.25 -16.92
CA GLU A 462 -30.55 6.23 -16.13
C GLU A 462 -29.64 7.05 -17.05
N VAL A 463 -29.59 8.38 -16.86
CA VAL A 463 -28.63 9.24 -17.57
C VAL A 463 -27.65 9.89 -16.61
N LEU A 464 -26.36 9.57 -16.75
CA LEU A 464 -25.25 10.22 -16.06
C LEU A 464 -24.74 11.38 -16.91
N VAL A 465 -25.18 12.60 -16.58
CA VAL A 465 -24.97 13.79 -17.41
C VAL A 465 -23.75 14.60 -16.97
N PRO A 466 -23.07 15.30 -17.90
CA PRO A 466 -22.15 16.38 -17.54
C PRO A 466 -22.92 17.56 -16.94
N ASP A 467 -22.21 18.58 -16.46
CA ASP A 467 -22.85 19.76 -15.84
C ASP A 467 -23.46 20.75 -16.85
N PHE A 468 -23.30 20.49 -18.16
CA PHE A 468 -23.71 21.38 -19.27
C PHE A 468 -23.28 22.85 -19.11
N MET A 469 -22.16 23.10 -18.41
CA MET A 469 -21.73 24.44 -18.01
C MET A 469 -22.76 25.23 -17.20
N GLY A 470 -23.79 24.55 -16.65
CA GLY A 470 -24.89 25.15 -15.89
C GLY A 470 -25.99 25.70 -16.78
N ASP A 471 -26.00 25.39 -18.07
CA ASP A 471 -27.03 25.86 -19.00
C ASP A 471 -28.39 25.25 -18.65
N TYR A 472 -29.34 26.12 -18.32
CA TYR A 472 -30.67 25.71 -17.88
C TYR A 472 -31.44 25.02 -19.00
N VAL A 473 -31.28 25.46 -20.26
CA VAL A 473 -32.03 24.91 -21.39
C VAL A 473 -31.57 23.47 -21.67
N SER A 474 -30.26 23.21 -21.63
CA SER A 474 -29.70 21.86 -21.74
C SER A 474 -30.15 20.93 -20.61
N ILE A 475 -30.16 21.39 -19.36
CA ILE A 475 -30.67 20.60 -18.22
C ILE A 475 -32.15 20.28 -18.44
N LYS A 476 -32.97 21.31 -18.71
CA LYS A 476 -34.41 21.15 -18.93
C LYS A 476 -34.72 20.20 -20.09
N ARG A 477 -33.95 20.28 -21.17
CA ARG A 477 -34.11 19.41 -22.35
C ARG A 477 -34.00 17.93 -21.99
N VAL A 478 -33.03 17.56 -21.14
CA VAL A 478 -32.87 16.17 -20.69
C VAL A 478 -33.98 15.77 -19.71
N VAL A 479 -34.37 16.66 -18.79
CA VAL A 479 -35.49 16.42 -17.86
C VAL A 479 -36.80 16.18 -18.62
N ASP A 480 -37.10 17.00 -19.63
CA ASP A 480 -38.31 16.90 -20.45
C ASP A 480 -38.37 15.58 -21.25
N ALA A 481 -37.24 14.90 -21.45
CA ALA A 481 -37.19 13.58 -22.09
C ALA A 481 -37.57 12.42 -21.15
N LYS A 482 -37.76 12.71 -19.85
CA LYS A 482 -38.25 11.78 -18.82
C LYS A 482 -37.46 10.46 -18.72
N PRO A 483 -36.13 10.49 -18.52
CA PRO A 483 -35.42 9.31 -18.05
C PRO A 483 -35.92 8.92 -16.64
N ASP A 484 -35.78 7.66 -16.26
CA ASP A 484 -36.19 7.19 -14.94
C ASP A 484 -35.31 7.75 -13.82
N VAL A 485 -34.00 7.92 -14.10
CA VAL A 485 -33.01 8.50 -13.17
C VAL A 485 -32.14 9.51 -13.91
N ILE A 486 -31.94 10.70 -13.31
CA ILE A 486 -30.89 11.64 -13.70
C ILE A 486 -29.79 11.62 -12.67
N ASN A 487 -28.61 11.22 -13.11
CA ASN A 487 -27.40 11.14 -12.31
C ASN A 487 -26.44 12.27 -12.70
N HIS A 488 -25.91 12.97 -11.69
CA HIS A 488 -24.76 13.84 -11.85
C HIS A 488 -23.87 13.70 -10.62
N ASN A 489 -22.72 13.04 -10.80
CA ASN A 489 -21.76 12.90 -9.72
C ASN A 489 -21.16 14.24 -9.33
N VAL A 490 -20.99 14.47 -8.03
CA VAL A 490 -20.14 15.55 -7.49
C VAL A 490 -18.68 15.10 -7.34
N GLU A 491 -18.44 13.79 -7.28
CA GLU A 491 -17.13 13.09 -7.25
C GLU A 491 -16.32 13.29 -5.97
N THR A 492 -16.21 14.50 -5.44
CA THR A 492 -15.42 14.77 -4.22
C THR A 492 -15.91 16.03 -3.51
N ILE A 493 -15.33 16.29 -2.34
CA ILE A 493 -15.62 17.43 -1.46
C ILE A 493 -15.16 18.77 -2.03
N GLU A 494 -15.81 19.86 -1.60
CA GLU A 494 -15.62 21.21 -2.12
C GLU A 494 -14.15 21.68 -2.09
N ARG A 495 -13.40 21.40 -1.02
CA ARG A 495 -11.98 21.80 -0.89
C ARG A 495 -11.08 21.16 -1.94
N ILE A 496 -11.35 19.92 -2.35
CA ILE A 496 -10.54 19.18 -3.34
C ILE A 496 -11.02 19.44 -4.77
N TYR A 497 -12.26 19.87 -4.94
CA TYR A 497 -12.90 20.09 -6.22
C TYR A 497 -12.05 20.91 -7.23
N PRO A 498 -11.42 22.04 -6.84
CA PRO A 498 -10.54 22.80 -7.72
C PRO A 498 -9.30 21.98 -8.11
N GLY A 499 -9.12 21.75 -9.41
CA GLY A 499 -8.02 20.96 -9.94
C GLY A 499 -8.27 19.44 -9.94
N PHE A 500 -9.33 18.96 -9.31
CA PHE A 500 -9.77 17.57 -9.45
C PHE A 500 -10.74 17.40 -10.63
N ARG A 501 -11.65 18.35 -10.83
CA ARG A 501 -12.56 18.38 -11.99
C ARG A 501 -12.30 19.60 -12.86
N ASP A 502 -11.81 19.36 -14.07
CA ASP A 502 -11.51 20.44 -15.01
C ASP A 502 -12.78 21.16 -15.45
N ARG A 503 -12.73 22.49 -15.40
CA ARG A 503 -13.84 23.43 -15.71
C ARG A 503 -15.15 23.16 -14.99
N ALA A 504 -15.21 22.30 -13.98
CA ALA A 504 -16.40 22.03 -13.18
C ALA A 504 -16.46 22.97 -11.96
N ASN A 505 -17.63 23.10 -11.36
CA ASN A 505 -17.82 23.85 -10.11
C ASN A 505 -18.75 23.06 -9.17
N TYR A 506 -18.38 22.94 -7.89
CA TYR A 506 -19.11 22.16 -6.88
C TYR A 506 -20.56 22.64 -6.75
N GLN A 507 -20.75 23.96 -6.56
CA GLN A 507 -22.08 24.54 -6.42
C GLN A 507 -22.93 24.40 -7.69
N ARG A 508 -22.31 24.43 -8.87
CA ARG A 508 -23.00 24.19 -10.14
C ARG A 508 -23.51 22.76 -10.24
N SER A 509 -22.73 21.78 -9.79
CA SER A 509 -23.14 20.38 -9.74
C SER A 509 -24.32 20.17 -8.80
N LEU A 510 -24.31 20.79 -7.61
CA LEU A 510 -25.45 20.79 -6.68
C LEU A 510 -26.67 21.49 -7.29
N THR A 511 -26.46 22.62 -7.96
CA THR A 511 -27.54 23.37 -8.62
C THR A 511 -28.18 22.59 -9.76
N LEU A 512 -27.43 21.75 -10.48
CA LEU A 512 -27.99 20.87 -11.50
C LEU A 512 -28.99 19.89 -10.90
N LEU A 513 -28.59 19.17 -9.84
CA LEU A 513 -29.48 18.21 -9.15
C LEU A 513 -30.72 18.91 -8.58
N LYS A 514 -30.54 20.10 -7.98
CA LYS A 514 -31.64 20.93 -7.50
C LYS A 514 -32.62 21.27 -8.62
N ARG A 515 -32.11 21.72 -9.78
CA ARG A 515 -32.94 22.10 -10.94
C ARG A 515 -33.71 20.92 -11.51
N VAL A 516 -33.15 19.71 -11.51
CA VAL A 516 -33.89 18.51 -11.91
C VAL A 516 -35.14 18.36 -11.04
N LYS A 517 -34.99 18.47 -9.71
CA LYS A 517 -36.12 18.41 -8.78
C LYS A 517 -37.11 19.56 -8.90
N GLU A 518 -36.63 20.77 -9.22
CA GLU A 518 -37.48 21.94 -9.45
C GLU A 518 -38.33 21.80 -10.74
N ILE A 519 -37.78 21.16 -11.79
CA ILE A 519 -38.47 20.97 -13.08
C ILE A 519 -39.41 19.77 -13.02
N ASP A 520 -38.93 18.63 -12.52
CA ASP A 520 -39.73 17.41 -12.35
C ASP A 520 -39.25 16.62 -11.12
N SER A 521 -39.95 16.81 -10.00
CA SER A 521 -39.66 16.13 -8.75
C SER A 521 -39.86 14.61 -8.78
N SER A 522 -40.59 14.08 -9.77
CA SER A 522 -40.88 12.64 -9.91
C SER A 522 -39.67 11.85 -10.42
N ILE A 523 -38.74 12.50 -11.12
CA ILE A 523 -37.51 11.86 -11.60
C ILE A 523 -36.58 11.64 -10.42
N LEU A 524 -36.06 10.42 -10.30
CA LEU A 524 -35.06 10.10 -9.28
C LEU A 524 -33.73 10.78 -9.62
N THR A 525 -33.14 11.41 -8.62
CA THR A 525 -31.84 12.07 -8.75
C THR A 525 -30.76 11.28 -8.04
N LYS A 526 -29.59 11.20 -8.67
CA LYS A 526 -28.48 10.39 -8.18
C LYS A 526 -27.18 11.16 -8.25
N SER A 527 -26.30 10.88 -7.28
CA SER A 527 -24.94 11.38 -7.30
C SER A 527 -23.98 10.34 -6.76
N GLY A 528 -22.71 10.50 -7.11
CA GLY A 528 -21.62 9.66 -6.67
C GLY A 528 -20.46 10.46 -6.11
N ILE A 529 -19.78 9.86 -5.15
CA ILE A 529 -18.49 10.32 -4.61
C ILE A 529 -17.46 9.20 -4.65
N MET A 530 -16.22 9.61 -4.83
CA MET A 530 -15.05 8.76 -4.68
C MET A 530 -14.31 9.16 -3.41
N LEU A 531 -13.92 8.17 -2.62
CA LEU A 531 -13.13 8.34 -1.41
C LEU A 531 -11.67 7.95 -1.64
N GLY A 532 -10.79 8.38 -0.74
CA GLY A 532 -9.35 8.14 -0.79
C GLY A 532 -8.58 9.18 -1.60
N ILE A 533 -9.03 10.43 -1.65
CA ILE A 533 -8.42 11.53 -2.43
C ILE A 533 -7.83 12.64 -1.50
N GLY A 534 -8.04 12.49 -0.19
CA GLY A 534 -7.51 13.34 0.89
C GLY A 534 -8.60 14.14 1.61
N GLU A 535 -9.84 13.68 1.49
CA GLU A 535 -11.00 14.15 2.25
C GLU A 535 -11.00 13.65 3.69
N THR A 536 -11.52 14.43 4.63
CA THR A 536 -11.79 13.95 5.99
C THR A 536 -13.21 13.43 6.12
N LYS A 537 -13.48 12.62 7.16
CA LYS A 537 -14.81 12.07 7.44
C LYS A 537 -15.87 13.17 7.57
N GLU A 538 -15.53 14.27 8.24
CA GLU A 538 -16.43 15.41 8.45
C GLU A 538 -16.78 16.11 7.13
N GLU A 539 -15.81 16.22 6.21
CA GLU A 539 -16.02 16.81 4.89
C GLU A 539 -16.92 15.93 4.02
N VAL A 540 -16.74 14.60 4.08
CA VAL A 540 -17.64 13.65 3.39
C VAL A 540 -19.06 13.77 3.92
N ILE A 541 -19.24 13.83 5.24
CA ILE A 541 -20.56 14.00 5.87
C ILE A 541 -21.17 15.35 5.48
N SER A 542 -20.37 16.42 5.39
CA SER A 542 -20.84 17.73 4.93
C SER A 542 -21.34 17.66 3.48
N LEU A 543 -20.59 17.03 2.59
CA LEU A 543 -21.02 16.83 1.20
C LEU A 543 -22.33 16.02 1.13
N MET A 544 -22.46 14.95 1.93
CA MET A 544 -23.68 14.15 1.98
C MET A 544 -24.89 15.00 2.40
N LYS A 545 -24.71 15.91 3.35
CA LYS A 545 -25.74 16.88 3.75
C LYS A 545 -26.07 17.86 2.62
N ASP A 546 -25.08 18.35 1.89
CA ASP A 546 -25.30 19.24 0.74
C ASP A 546 -26.12 18.56 -0.35
N LEU A 547 -25.80 17.30 -0.68
CA LEU A 547 -26.55 16.49 -1.63
C LEU A 547 -28.00 16.30 -1.19
N ARG A 548 -28.24 16.03 0.10
CA ARG A 548 -29.60 15.93 0.62
C ARG A 548 -30.34 17.26 0.60
N ALA A 549 -29.65 18.37 0.89
CA ALA A 549 -30.25 19.70 0.86
C ALA A 549 -30.76 20.11 -0.53
N VAL A 550 -30.17 19.56 -1.60
CA VAL A 550 -30.65 19.74 -2.98
C VAL A 550 -31.62 18.66 -3.46
N GLY A 551 -32.03 17.76 -2.58
CA GLY A 551 -33.03 16.73 -2.89
C GLY A 551 -32.49 15.48 -3.58
N CYS A 552 -31.19 15.21 -3.54
CA CYS A 552 -30.58 14.03 -4.18
C CYS A 552 -31.04 12.70 -3.56
N ASP A 553 -31.75 11.85 -4.31
CA ASP A 553 -32.40 10.64 -3.76
C ASP A 553 -31.43 9.48 -3.52
N ILE A 554 -30.45 9.31 -4.40
CA ILE A 554 -29.58 8.13 -4.45
C ILE A 554 -28.13 8.55 -4.34
N LEU A 555 -27.37 7.89 -3.46
CA LEU A 555 -25.93 8.12 -3.28
C LEU A 555 -25.12 6.85 -3.55
N THR A 556 -24.07 6.98 -4.35
CA THR A 556 -23.05 5.93 -4.52
C THR A 556 -21.70 6.40 -3.96
N ILE A 557 -21.07 5.59 -3.12
CA ILE A 557 -19.80 5.89 -2.47
C ILE A 557 -18.79 4.79 -2.83
N GLY A 558 -17.76 5.15 -3.60
CA GLY A 558 -16.76 4.22 -4.10
C GLY A 558 -15.33 4.57 -3.71
N GLN A 559 -14.40 3.62 -3.81
CA GLN A 559 -12.97 3.91 -3.70
C GLN A 559 -12.45 4.57 -4.99
N TYR A 560 -11.73 5.67 -4.86
CA TYR A 560 -10.92 6.21 -5.95
C TYR A 560 -9.80 5.23 -6.31
N LEU A 561 -9.80 4.77 -7.56
CA LEU A 561 -8.72 3.98 -8.12
C LEU A 561 -7.98 4.80 -9.16
N GLN A 562 -6.71 5.06 -8.91
CA GLN A 562 -5.84 5.78 -9.82
C GLN A 562 -5.68 4.99 -11.14
N PRO A 563 -6.10 5.54 -12.30
CA PRO A 563 -5.97 4.84 -13.58
C PRO A 563 -4.50 4.68 -14.02
N SER A 564 -3.71 5.74 -13.83
CA SER A 564 -2.27 5.74 -14.14
C SER A 564 -1.51 6.75 -13.29
N LYS A 565 -0.17 6.69 -13.29
CA LYS A 565 0.70 7.60 -12.52
C LYS A 565 0.56 9.09 -12.87
N ASN A 566 -0.07 9.40 -14.01
CA ASN A 566 -0.30 10.79 -14.45
C ASN A 566 -1.61 11.37 -13.89
N HIS A 567 -2.44 10.53 -13.24
CA HIS A 567 -3.69 10.94 -12.59
C HIS A 567 -3.45 11.28 -11.12
N ARG A 568 -4.46 11.90 -10.49
CA ARG A 568 -4.48 12.19 -9.05
C ARG A 568 -4.02 10.95 -8.27
N GLU A 569 -3.13 11.16 -7.30
CA GLU A 569 -2.67 10.06 -6.46
C GLU A 569 -3.79 9.64 -5.50
N VAL A 570 -3.88 8.33 -5.23
CA VAL A 570 -4.71 7.82 -4.14
C VAL A 570 -4.08 8.28 -2.83
N ASP A 571 -4.84 9.05 -2.06
CA ASP A 571 -4.42 9.51 -0.74
C ASP A 571 -4.64 8.44 0.31
N GLU A 572 -5.69 7.60 0.24
CA GLU A 572 -5.95 6.50 1.16
C GLU A 572 -6.78 5.38 0.52
N TYR A 573 -6.60 4.13 0.93
CA TYR A 573 -7.56 3.06 0.65
C TYR A 573 -8.48 2.88 1.85
N ILE A 574 -9.74 3.22 1.66
CA ILE A 574 -10.74 3.29 2.72
C ILE A 574 -11.11 1.87 3.17
N SER A 575 -11.17 1.67 4.48
CA SER A 575 -11.53 0.39 5.09
C SER A 575 -12.98 0.01 4.82
N LEU A 576 -13.27 -1.30 4.80
CA LEU A 576 -14.65 -1.80 4.62
C LEU A 576 -15.60 -1.28 5.70
N GLU A 577 -15.13 -1.18 6.95
CA GLU A 577 -15.86 -0.60 8.08
C GLU A 577 -16.24 0.87 7.81
N THR A 578 -15.32 1.66 7.24
CA THR A 578 -15.59 3.06 6.92
C THR A 578 -16.64 3.19 5.80
N PHE A 579 -16.64 2.29 4.80
CA PHE A 579 -17.72 2.25 3.80
C PHE A 579 -19.07 1.88 4.44
N ALA A 580 -19.10 0.94 5.40
CA ALA A 580 -20.30 0.59 6.14
C ALA A 580 -20.84 1.78 6.95
N ASP A 581 -19.97 2.49 7.67
CA ASP A 581 -20.30 3.72 8.38
C ASP A 581 -20.99 4.75 7.47
N TYR A 582 -20.42 5.01 6.29
CA TYR A 582 -21.03 5.97 5.35
C TYR A 582 -22.37 5.49 4.79
N LYS A 583 -22.56 4.19 4.62
CA LYS A 583 -23.87 3.62 4.22
C LYS A 583 -24.92 3.99 5.25
N ASP A 584 -24.62 3.78 6.52
CA ASP A 584 -25.55 4.02 7.63
C ASP A 584 -25.82 5.51 7.84
N ILE A 585 -24.78 6.35 7.78
CA ILE A 585 -24.94 7.81 7.82
C ILE A 585 -25.82 8.28 6.66
N GLY A 586 -25.62 7.76 5.45
CA GLY A 586 -26.43 8.12 4.29
C GLY A 586 -27.90 7.76 4.49
N LYS A 587 -28.19 6.57 5.01
CA LYS A 587 -29.55 6.16 5.38
C LYS A 587 -30.17 7.10 6.43
N GLN A 588 -29.41 7.47 7.47
CA GLN A 588 -29.87 8.39 8.52
C GLN A 588 -30.14 9.81 8.00
N LEU A 589 -29.38 10.27 7.00
CA LEU A 589 -29.60 11.56 6.32
C LEU A 589 -30.80 11.52 5.35
N GLY A 590 -31.42 10.36 5.15
CA GLY A 590 -32.65 10.22 4.37
C GLY A 590 -32.44 10.13 2.85
N PHE A 591 -31.30 9.58 2.39
CA PHE A 591 -31.21 9.06 1.02
C PHE A 591 -32.15 7.87 0.87
N GLN A 592 -32.85 7.77 -0.27
CA GLN A 592 -33.74 6.63 -0.56
C GLN A 592 -32.94 5.34 -0.78
N PHE A 593 -31.75 5.46 -1.37
CA PHE A 593 -30.83 4.34 -1.58
C PHE A 593 -29.37 4.79 -1.45
N VAL A 594 -28.57 3.99 -0.75
CA VAL A 594 -27.13 4.22 -0.58
C VAL A 594 -26.38 2.95 -0.90
N ALA A 595 -25.58 2.98 -1.96
CA ALA A 595 -24.56 1.97 -2.22
C ALA A 595 -23.21 2.50 -1.78
N SER A 596 -22.55 1.80 -0.85
CA SER A 596 -21.26 2.21 -0.30
C SER A 596 -20.34 1.01 -0.22
N GLY A 597 -19.19 1.09 -0.87
CA GLY A 597 -18.22 0.01 -0.91
C GLY A 597 -17.07 0.27 -1.88
N PRO A 598 -15.95 -0.44 -1.72
CA PRO A 598 -14.72 -0.14 -2.46
C PRO A 598 -14.88 -0.26 -3.98
N MET A 599 -15.67 -1.24 -4.42
CA MET A 599 -15.92 -1.52 -5.84
C MET A 599 -17.16 -0.80 -6.37
N VAL A 600 -17.91 -0.08 -5.53
CA VAL A 600 -19.09 0.67 -5.98
C VAL A 600 -18.68 1.72 -7.01
N ARG A 601 -19.47 1.83 -8.07
CA ARG A 601 -19.37 2.83 -9.14
C ARG A 601 -20.74 3.44 -9.34
N SER A 602 -20.80 4.61 -9.99
CA SER A 602 -22.08 5.29 -10.25
C SER A 602 -23.11 4.40 -10.96
N SER A 603 -22.67 3.46 -11.79
CA SER A 603 -23.57 2.51 -12.49
C SER A 603 -23.62 1.10 -11.86
N TYR A 604 -22.90 0.86 -10.76
CA TYR A 604 -22.89 -0.44 -10.08
C TYR A 604 -24.22 -0.66 -9.35
N GLU A 605 -24.79 -1.85 -9.49
CA GLU A 605 -26.10 -2.23 -8.89
C GLU A 605 -27.26 -1.26 -9.19
N ALA A 606 -27.19 -0.47 -10.27
CA ALA A 606 -28.21 0.53 -10.59
C ALA A 606 -29.63 -0.07 -10.72
N HIS A 607 -29.73 -1.33 -11.15
CA HIS A 607 -31.00 -2.06 -11.20
C HIS A 607 -31.64 -2.32 -9.82
N LYS A 608 -30.86 -2.43 -8.74
CA LYS A 608 -31.37 -2.69 -7.37
C LYS A 608 -32.14 -1.48 -6.81
N GLN A 609 -31.85 -0.28 -7.33
CA GLN A 609 -32.46 0.98 -6.94
C GLN A 609 -33.98 1.00 -7.22
N PHE A 610 -34.41 0.25 -8.24
CA PHE A 610 -35.81 0.10 -8.61
C PHE A 610 -36.51 -1.07 -7.91
N LYS A 611 -35.76 -1.96 -7.25
CA LYS A 611 -36.29 -3.15 -6.57
C LYS A 611 -36.46 -2.99 -5.06
N GLY A 612 -35.94 -1.93 -4.46
CA GLY A 612 -36.03 -1.72 -3.00
C GLY A 612 -35.22 -2.72 -2.16
N GLU A 613 -34.38 -3.55 -2.79
CA GLU A 613 -33.55 -4.54 -2.12
C GLU A 613 -32.34 -3.84 -1.50
N SER A 614 -32.34 -3.70 -0.18
CA SER A 614 -31.17 -3.30 0.59
C SER A 614 -30.68 -4.53 1.36
N GLU A 615 -29.66 -5.20 0.82
CA GLU A 615 -28.80 -6.10 1.60
C GLU A 615 -27.62 -5.29 2.18
#